data_AF-A0A2E6PFZ0-F1
#
_entry.id   AF-A0A2E6PFZ0-F1
#
_cell.length_a   1.000
_cell.length_b   1.000
_cell.length_c   1.000
_cell.angle_alpha   90.00
_cell.angle_beta   90.00
_cell.angle_gamma   90.00
#
_symmetry.space_group_name_H-M   'P 1'
#
loop_
_entity.id
_entity.type
_entity.pdbx_description
1 polymer ?
#
loop_
_entity_poly.entity_id
_entity_poly.type
_entity_poly.pdbx_seq_one_letter_code
_entity_poly.pdbx_strand_id
1 'polypeptide(L)'
;MKIVKRATWVFSSVAVLMVGLYASAQDSVDLEDADNRIAYSLGANIGQNLVAQELIEGIDVQTFVVGMLDAFADDLKLPPAEMTAAIQTYMERQANAAQAELSDNLAASEEFLAQNSLNDGIVTLESGLQYLVLESAPGDGVSPTSSDSVLAHYHGTLVDGSVFDSSVNRG
;
A
#
# COMPACT_ATOMS: atom_id res chain seq x y z
N MET A 1 8.67 -62.56 61.02
CA MET A 1 7.69 -63.61 60.68
C MET A 1 6.87 -63.15 59.47
N LYS A 2 6.97 -63.89 58.35
CA LYS A 2 6.10 -63.92 57.13
C LYS A 2 5.97 -62.59 56.33
N ILE A 3 6.66 -62.39 55.20
CA ILE A 3 6.48 -62.92 53.82
C ILE A 3 5.29 -62.29 53.03
N VAL A 4 5.67 -61.38 52.11
CA VAL A 4 5.24 -61.21 50.69
C VAL A 4 3.85 -60.62 50.34
N LYS A 5 3.84 -59.56 49.50
CA LYS A 5 3.27 -59.55 48.12
C LYS A 5 3.52 -58.23 47.33
N ARG A 6 4.36 -58.38 46.28
CA ARG A 6 4.47 -57.72 44.95
C ARG A 6 3.56 -56.52 44.58
N ALA A 7 4.16 -55.49 43.95
CA ALA A 7 3.87 -55.07 42.57
C ALA A 7 4.91 -54.05 42.05
N THR A 8 5.61 -54.41 40.97
CA THR A 8 6.45 -53.56 40.12
C THR A 8 5.64 -53.08 38.91
N TRP A 9 5.64 -51.77 38.61
CA TRP A 9 5.47 -51.15 37.27
C TRP A 9 6.06 -49.72 37.39
N VAL A 10 7.29 -49.44 36.93
CA VAL A 10 7.73 -49.02 35.57
C VAL A 10 6.98 -47.80 35.02
N PHE A 11 7.72 -46.68 34.96
CA PHE A 11 7.70 -45.52 34.03
C PHE A 11 6.38 -45.08 33.38
N SER A 12 6.06 -43.78 33.45
CA SER A 12 6.09 -42.97 32.22
C SER A 12 6.05 -41.47 32.50
N SER A 13 7.12 -40.80 32.09
CA SER A 13 7.24 -39.36 31.94
C SER A 13 6.35 -38.91 30.77
N VAL A 14 5.19 -38.32 31.03
CA VAL A 14 4.33 -37.71 30.00
C VAL A 14 4.12 -36.24 30.36
N ALA A 15 5.17 -35.44 30.25
CA ALA A 15 5.10 -33.99 30.47
C ALA A 15 5.93 -33.17 29.46
N VAL A 16 6.30 -33.72 28.30
CA VAL A 16 7.10 -32.99 27.28
C VAL A 16 6.56 -33.14 25.85
N LEU A 17 5.30 -33.56 25.66
CA LEU A 17 4.72 -33.78 24.32
C LEU A 17 3.44 -32.99 24.07
N MET A 18 3.38 -31.74 24.57
CA MET A 18 2.32 -30.76 24.22
C MET A 18 2.87 -29.35 23.95
N VAL A 19 4.14 -29.26 23.53
CA VAL A 19 4.72 -28.01 22.99
C VAL A 19 5.24 -28.21 21.56
N GLY A 20 5.25 -29.45 21.04
CA GLY A 20 5.69 -29.77 19.68
C GLY A 20 4.61 -29.65 18.59
N LEU A 21 3.37 -29.29 18.92
CA LEU A 21 2.24 -29.25 17.97
C LEU A 21 1.92 -27.84 17.42
N TYR A 22 2.84 -26.88 17.57
CA TYR A 22 2.70 -25.54 16.97
C TYR A 22 3.75 -25.24 15.89
N ALA A 23 4.55 -26.24 15.46
CA ALA A 23 5.72 -26.00 14.62
C ALA A 23 5.76 -26.74 13.27
N SER A 24 4.66 -27.30 12.79
CA SER A 24 4.65 -27.96 11.47
C SER A 24 3.25 -28.08 10.86
N ALA A 25 2.83 -27.05 10.13
CA ALA A 25 1.91 -27.15 8.99
C ALA A 25 1.82 -25.78 8.29
N GLN A 26 2.95 -25.24 7.84
CA GLN A 26 2.91 -24.46 6.62
C GLN A 26 3.05 -25.50 5.51
N ASP A 27 1.96 -26.21 5.21
CA ASP A 27 1.92 -27.11 4.05
C ASP A 27 2.29 -26.25 2.85
N SER A 28 3.43 -26.54 2.25
CA SER A 28 3.76 -25.99 0.94
C SER A 28 2.64 -26.41 0.00
N VAL A 29 1.89 -25.44 -0.54
CA VAL A 29 0.87 -25.70 -1.55
C VAL A 29 1.51 -26.52 -2.66
N ASP A 30 0.97 -27.71 -2.95
CA ASP A 30 1.47 -28.54 -4.03
C ASP A 30 1.08 -27.92 -5.37
N LEU A 31 2.01 -27.16 -5.95
CA LEU A 31 1.84 -26.51 -7.24
C LEU A 31 2.23 -27.41 -8.42
N GLU A 32 2.55 -28.69 -8.20
CA GLU A 32 2.66 -29.67 -9.30
C GLU A 32 1.27 -30.12 -9.76
N ASP A 33 0.30 -30.14 -8.85
CA ASP A 33 -1.10 -30.38 -9.16
C ASP A 33 -1.74 -29.23 -9.96
N ALA A 34 -2.48 -29.59 -11.01
CA ALA A 34 -3.06 -28.61 -11.94
C ALA A 34 -4.20 -27.80 -11.31
N ASP A 35 -5.01 -28.42 -10.44
CA ASP A 35 -6.15 -27.77 -9.82
C ASP A 35 -5.68 -26.81 -8.72
N ASN A 36 -4.68 -27.20 -7.93
CA ASN A 36 -4.03 -26.33 -6.95
C ASN A 36 -3.39 -25.10 -7.60
N ARG A 37 -2.77 -25.26 -8.77
CA ARG A 37 -2.24 -24.12 -9.54
C ARG A 37 -3.33 -23.14 -9.97
N ILE A 38 -4.50 -23.64 -10.38
CA ILE A 38 -5.64 -22.79 -10.73
C ILE A 38 -6.11 -22.01 -9.49
N ALA A 39 -6.33 -22.70 -8.38
CA ALA A 39 -6.77 -22.08 -7.12
C ALA A 39 -5.78 -21.01 -6.62
N TYR A 40 -4.48 -21.33 -6.61
CA TYR A 40 -3.43 -20.39 -6.22
C TYR A 40 -3.41 -19.16 -7.13
N SER A 41 -3.51 -19.34 -8.46
CA SER A 41 -3.48 -18.24 -9.42
C SER A 41 -4.65 -17.28 -9.26
N LEU A 42 -5.85 -17.80 -8.94
CA LEU A 42 -7.03 -16.98 -8.67
C LEU A 42 -6.84 -16.14 -7.41
N GLY A 43 -6.39 -16.76 -6.30
CA GLY A 43 -6.12 -16.06 -5.06
C GLY A 43 -5.01 -15.00 -5.21
N ALA A 44 -3.93 -15.35 -5.92
CA ALA A 44 -2.84 -14.43 -6.21
C ALA A 44 -3.30 -13.24 -7.06
N ASN A 45 -4.16 -13.46 -8.07
CA ASN A 45 -4.71 -12.38 -8.87
C ASN A 45 -5.57 -11.42 -8.03
N ILE A 46 -6.41 -11.95 -7.13
CA ILE A 46 -7.20 -11.12 -6.20
C ILE A 46 -6.27 -10.32 -5.29
N GLY A 47 -5.30 -10.97 -4.65
CA GLY A 47 -4.34 -10.32 -3.76
C GLY A 47 -3.52 -9.22 -4.45
N GLN A 48 -3.03 -9.50 -5.67
CA GLN A 48 -2.31 -8.51 -6.47
C GLN A 48 -3.19 -7.30 -6.81
N ASN A 49 -4.46 -7.51 -7.17
CA ASN A 49 -5.40 -6.41 -7.43
C ASN A 49 -5.69 -5.59 -6.17
N LEU A 50 -5.74 -6.21 -4.99
CA LEU A 50 -5.94 -5.50 -3.72
C LEU A 50 -4.73 -4.65 -3.34
N VAL A 51 -3.51 -5.16 -3.55
CA VAL A 51 -2.26 -4.41 -3.36
C VAL A 51 -2.18 -3.24 -4.35
N ALA A 52 -2.46 -3.48 -5.63
CA ALA A 52 -2.38 -2.46 -6.67
C ALA A 52 -3.38 -1.31 -6.48
N GLN A 53 -4.49 -1.55 -5.77
CA GLN A 53 -5.48 -0.53 -5.40
C GLN A 53 -5.28 0.00 -3.97
N GLU A 54 -4.21 -0.41 -3.28
CA GLU A 54 -3.88 0.02 -1.91
C GLU A 54 -5.01 -0.28 -0.88
N LEU A 55 -5.88 -1.24 -1.18
CA LEU A 55 -7.08 -1.55 -0.38
C LEU A 55 -6.79 -2.35 0.90
N ILE A 56 -5.55 -2.80 1.07
CA ILE A 56 -5.12 -3.59 2.23
C ILE A 56 -4.11 -2.85 3.10
N GLU A 57 -3.81 -1.59 2.80
CA GLU A 57 -2.96 -0.80 3.67
C GLU A 57 -3.65 -0.58 5.02
N GLY A 58 -2.94 -0.88 6.11
CA GLY A 58 -3.51 -0.84 7.47
C GLY A 58 -4.52 -1.96 7.79
N ILE A 59 -4.72 -2.94 6.90
CA ILE A 59 -5.58 -4.11 7.12
C ILE A 59 -4.74 -5.30 7.58
N ASP A 60 -5.20 -6.01 8.61
CA ASP A 60 -4.62 -7.30 9.00
C ASP A 60 -5.02 -8.38 7.98
N VAL A 61 -4.08 -8.71 7.09
CA VAL A 61 -4.31 -9.64 5.98
C VAL A 61 -4.71 -11.03 6.48
N GLN A 62 -4.21 -11.47 7.63
CA GLN A 62 -4.56 -12.77 8.20
C GLN A 62 -6.04 -12.81 8.60
N THR A 63 -6.54 -11.77 9.25
CA THR A 63 -7.96 -11.63 9.61
C THR A 63 -8.83 -11.51 8.37
N PHE A 64 -8.38 -10.78 7.34
CA PHE A 64 -9.07 -10.70 6.05
C PHE A 64 -9.22 -12.08 5.40
N VAL A 65 -8.14 -12.87 5.34
CA VAL A 65 -8.16 -14.23 4.79
C VAL A 65 -9.05 -15.15 5.63
N VAL A 66 -9.01 -15.07 6.96
CA VAL A 66 -9.92 -15.82 7.85
C VAL A 66 -11.39 -15.50 7.51
N GLY A 67 -11.74 -14.22 7.37
CA GLY A 67 -13.11 -13.83 6.99
C GLY A 67 -13.54 -14.36 5.61
N MET A 68 -12.62 -14.42 4.65
CA MET A 68 -12.88 -15.01 3.33
C MET A 68 -13.10 -16.52 3.41
N LEU A 69 -12.29 -17.23 4.21
CA LEU A 69 -12.45 -18.67 4.43
C LEU A 69 -13.76 -19.00 5.17
N ASP A 70 -14.10 -18.22 6.19
CA ASP A 70 -15.37 -18.35 6.93
C ASP A 70 -16.58 -18.09 6.02
N ALA A 71 -16.47 -17.16 5.07
CA ALA A 71 -17.51 -16.92 4.06
C ALA A 71 -17.72 -18.14 3.14
N PHE A 72 -16.64 -18.78 2.69
CA PHE A 72 -16.74 -20.01 1.89
C PHE A 72 -17.34 -21.17 2.67
N ALA A 73 -17.11 -21.21 3.98
CA ALA A 73 -17.63 -22.23 4.88
C ALA A 73 -19.07 -21.96 5.36
N ASP A 74 -19.68 -20.82 4.99
CA ASP A 74 -20.95 -20.33 5.54
C ASP A 74 -20.93 -20.24 7.09
N ASP A 75 -19.78 -19.88 7.65
CA ASP A 75 -19.49 -19.84 9.09
C ASP A 75 -19.01 -18.45 9.53
N LEU A 76 -19.59 -17.41 8.92
CA LEU A 76 -19.27 -16.02 9.22
C LEU A 76 -19.51 -15.69 10.70
N LYS A 77 -18.47 -15.15 11.34
CA LYS A 77 -18.46 -14.84 12.78
C LYS A 77 -19.14 -13.52 13.15
N LEU A 78 -19.49 -12.71 12.15
CA LEU A 78 -20.16 -11.43 12.33
C LEU A 78 -21.51 -11.42 11.61
N PRO A 79 -22.57 -10.84 12.20
CA PRO A 79 -23.83 -10.67 11.53
C PRO A 79 -23.71 -9.63 10.38
N PRO A 80 -24.55 -9.71 9.33
CA PRO A 80 -24.47 -8.82 8.16
C PRO A 80 -24.47 -7.33 8.46
N ALA A 81 -25.21 -6.91 9.48
CA ALA A 81 -25.28 -5.51 9.90
C ALA A 81 -23.94 -4.99 10.44
N GLU A 82 -23.22 -5.80 11.22
CA GLU A 82 -21.93 -5.41 11.79
C GLU A 82 -20.85 -5.35 10.71
N MET A 83 -20.85 -6.29 9.75
CA MET A 83 -19.95 -6.23 8.60
C MET A 83 -20.19 -4.97 7.77
N THR A 84 -21.45 -4.62 7.52
CA THR A 84 -21.81 -3.38 6.79
C THR A 84 -21.31 -2.13 7.52
N ALA A 85 -21.51 -2.05 8.84
CA ALA A 85 -21.03 -0.94 9.65
C ALA A 85 -19.49 -0.84 9.67
N ALA A 86 -18.80 -1.98 9.72
CA ALA A 86 -17.34 -2.03 9.66
C ALA A 86 -16.80 -1.52 8.31
N ILE A 87 -17.43 -1.92 7.20
CA ILE A 87 -17.07 -1.44 5.85
C ILE A 87 -17.31 0.06 5.72
N GLN A 88 -18.44 0.58 6.24
CA GLN A 88 -18.70 2.03 6.26
C GLN A 88 -17.63 2.79 7.05
N THR A 89 -17.27 2.28 8.23
CA THR A 89 -16.20 2.85 9.05
C THR A 89 -14.86 2.88 8.30
N TYR A 90 -14.55 1.81 7.57
CA TYR A 90 -13.35 1.77 6.72
C TYR A 90 -13.39 2.85 5.62
N MET A 91 -14.51 2.96 4.89
CA MET A 91 -14.67 3.97 3.85
C MET A 91 -14.58 5.41 4.39
N GLU A 92 -15.17 5.68 5.57
CA GLU A 92 -15.07 6.97 6.24
C GLU A 92 -13.61 7.30 6.63
N ARG A 93 -12.86 6.33 7.13
CA ARG A 93 -11.43 6.52 7.45
C ARG A 93 -10.62 6.83 6.20
N GLN A 94 -10.85 6.12 5.09
CA GLN A 94 -10.15 6.39 3.83
C GLN A 94 -10.49 7.79 3.28
N ALA A 95 -11.77 8.19 3.34
CA ALA A 95 -12.17 9.54 2.93
C ALA A 95 -11.51 10.63 3.79
N ASN A 96 -11.45 10.43 5.11
CA ASN A 96 -10.81 11.37 6.03
C ASN A 96 -9.29 11.43 5.81
N ALA A 97 -8.64 10.29 5.56
CA ALA A 97 -7.21 10.23 5.26
C ALA A 97 -6.89 10.97 3.94
N ALA A 98 -7.65 10.71 2.87
CA ALA A 98 -7.49 11.42 1.61
C ALA A 98 -7.71 12.94 1.76
N GLN A 99 -8.69 13.36 2.57
CA GLN A 99 -8.93 14.77 2.84
C GLN A 99 -7.80 15.41 3.66
N ALA A 100 -7.21 14.68 4.61
CA ALA A 100 -6.04 15.13 5.36
C ALA A 100 -4.83 15.30 4.45
N GLU A 101 -4.56 14.31 3.59
CA GLU A 101 -3.46 14.36 2.62
C GLU A 101 -3.60 15.56 1.65
N LEU A 102 -4.82 15.84 1.16
CA LEU A 102 -5.08 17.04 0.35
C LEU A 102 -4.78 18.34 1.11
N SER A 103 -5.16 18.40 2.39
CA SER A 103 -4.90 19.57 3.24
C SER A 103 -3.40 19.76 3.48
N ASP A 104 -2.68 18.68 3.76
CA ASP A 104 -1.24 18.70 4.01
C ASP A 104 -0.47 19.09 2.73
N ASN A 105 -0.89 18.56 1.58
CA ASN A 105 -0.32 18.92 0.27
C ASN A 105 -0.56 20.40 -0.07
N LEU A 106 -1.75 20.93 0.23
CA LEU A 106 -2.03 22.36 0.02
C LEU A 106 -1.12 23.22 0.90
N ALA A 107 -1.02 22.90 2.19
CA ALA A 107 -0.16 23.64 3.13
C ALA A 107 1.32 23.59 2.71
N ALA A 108 1.82 22.41 2.34
CA ALA A 108 3.19 22.25 1.86
C ALA A 108 3.45 23.01 0.56
N SER A 109 2.48 23.03 -0.36
CA SER A 109 2.57 23.77 -1.62
C SER A 109 2.57 25.29 -1.38
N GLU A 110 1.71 25.80 -0.50
CA GLU A 110 1.68 27.21 -0.13
C GLU A 110 2.99 27.66 0.53
N GLU A 111 3.52 26.84 1.45
CA GLU A 111 4.82 27.11 2.08
C GLU A 111 5.95 27.10 1.07
N PHE A 112 6.00 26.10 0.18
CA PHE A 112 7.00 26.02 -0.88
C PHE A 112 6.97 27.25 -1.78
N LEU A 113 5.80 27.68 -2.26
CA LEU A 113 5.69 28.86 -3.13
C LEU A 113 6.08 30.14 -2.38
N ALA A 114 5.69 30.28 -1.11
CA ALA A 114 6.09 31.42 -0.29
C ALA A 114 7.61 31.51 -0.15
N GLN A 115 8.27 30.40 0.17
CA GLN A 115 9.73 30.34 0.30
C GLN A 115 10.44 30.52 -1.05
N ASN A 116 9.94 29.88 -2.11
CA ASN A 116 10.57 29.93 -3.42
C ASN A 116 10.54 31.36 -4.01
N SER A 117 9.49 32.13 -3.74
CA SER A 117 9.41 33.54 -4.17
C SER A 117 10.53 34.44 -3.64
N LEU A 118 11.19 34.03 -2.55
CA LEU A 118 12.28 34.77 -1.91
C LEU A 118 13.64 34.47 -2.56
N ASN A 119 13.73 33.47 -3.43
CA ASN A 119 14.97 33.10 -4.09
C ASN A 119 15.33 34.11 -5.19
N ASP A 120 16.63 34.39 -5.33
CA ASP A 120 17.15 35.34 -6.31
C ASP A 120 16.74 34.96 -7.75
N GLY A 121 16.23 35.94 -8.49
CA GLY A 121 15.82 35.80 -9.89
C GLY A 121 14.44 35.19 -10.12
N ILE A 122 13.74 34.76 -9.06
CA ILE A 122 12.35 34.29 -9.18
C ILE A 122 11.42 35.45 -9.48
N VAL A 123 10.60 35.28 -10.51
CA VAL A 123 9.53 36.21 -10.89
C VAL A 123 8.19 35.56 -10.57
N THR A 124 7.35 36.26 -9.81
CA THR A 124 5.97 35.83 -9.50
C THR A 124 4.97 36.62 -10.34
N LEU A 125 4.09 35.93 -11.05
CA LEU A 125 3.01 36.52 -11.83
C LEU A 125 1.74 36.72 -10.99
N GLU A 126 0.80 37.55 -11.46
CA GLU A 126 -0.52 37.75 -10.80
C GLU A 126 -1.34 36.45 -10.68
N SER A 127 -1.10 35.48 -11.58
CA SER A 127 -1.71 34.15 -11.52
C SER A 127 -1.17 33.26 -10.39
N GLY A 128 -0.09 33.67 -9.70
CA GLY A 128 0.64 32.87 -8.74
C GLY A 128 1.75 32.01 -9.34
N LEU A 129 1.87 31.95 -10.67
CA LEU A 129 2.97 31.24 -11.34
C LEU A 129 4.31 31.90 -11.00
N GLN A 130 5.27 31.08 -10.57
CA GLN A 130 6.66 31.48 -10.34
C GLN A 130 7.57 30.86 -11.39
N TYR A 131 8.52 31.64 -11.91
CA TYR A 131 9.53 31.12 -12.82
C TYR A 131 10.90 31.76 -12.58
N LEU A 132 11.95 31.02 -12.93
CA LEU A 132 13.33 31.48 -13.02
C LEU A 132 13.80 31.34 -14.46
N VAL A 133 14.30 32.41 -15.06
CA VAL A 133 14.95 32.34 -16.37
C VAL A 133 16.39 31.94 -16.18
N LEU A 134 16.73 30.70 -16.57
CA LEU A 134 18.09 30.19 -16.53
C LEU A 134 18.91 30.67 -17.75
N GLU A 135 18.27 30.67 -18.91
CA GLU A 135 18.86 31.11 -20.17
C GLU A 135 17.78 31.79 -21.01
N SER A 136 18.07 33.02 -21.47
CA SER A 136 17.24 33.73 -22.43
C SER A 136 17.82 33.57 -23.82
N ALA A 137 16.95 33.46 -24.82
CA ALA A 137 17.37 33.61 -26.21
C ALA A 137 18.07 34.97 -26.42
N PRO A 138 19.04 35.07 -27.36
CA PRO A 138 19.59 36.35 -27.81
C PRO A 138 18.47 37.32 -28.25
N GLY A 139 18.74 38.63 -28.24
CA GLY A 139 17.73 39.70 -28.23
C GLY A 139 16.69 39.76 -29.36
N ASP A 140 16.78 38.91 -30.38
CA ASP A 140 15.80 38.72 -31.46
C ASP A 140 14.96 37.43 -31.33
N GLY A 141 15.11 36.69 -30.23
CA GLY A 141 14.36 35.48 -29.93
C GLY A 141 12.85 35.75 -29.85
N VAL A 142 12.10 35.13 -30.75
CA VAL A 142 10.64 35.25 -30.78
C VAL A 142 10.04 34.41 -29.67
N SER A 143 9.23 35.01 -28.80
CA SER A 143 8.45 34.27 -27.82
C SER A 143 7.29 33.55 -28.51
N PRO A 144 6.97 32.30 -28.14
CA PRO A 144 5.85 31.58 -28.72
C PRO A 144 4.52 32.27 -28.40
N THR A 145 3.61 32.25 -29.35
CA THR A 145 2.22 32.67 -29.21
C THR A 145 1.32 31.48 -28.87
N SER A 146 0.07 31.74 -28.49
CA SER A 146 -0.89 30.67 -28.16
C SER A 146 -1.25 29.76 -29.33
N SER A 147 -0.95 30.15 -30.57
CA SER A 147 -1.18 29.34 -31.78
C SER A 147 0.02 28.49 -32.21
N ASP A 148 1.18 28.69 -31.59
CA ASP A 148 2.40 28.02 -31.99
C ASP A 148 2.51 26.62 -31.39
N SER A 149 3.15 25.71 -32.12
CA SER A 149 3.57 24.42 -31.60
C SER A 149 5.02 24.52 -31.14
N VAL A 150 5.31 24.06 -29.92
CA VAL A 150 6.65 24.07 -29.34
C VAL A 150 7.18 22.65 -29.18
N LEU A 151 8.48 22.48 -29.35
CA LEU A 151 9.20 21.27 -28.99
C LEU A 151 10.10 21.59 -27.80
N ALA A 152 9.93 20.88 -26.69
CA ALA A 152 10.68 21.12 -25.47
C ALA A 152 11.09 19.79 -24.81
N HIS A 153 12.27 19.79 -24.21
CA HIS A 153 12.61 18.80 -23.19
C HIS A 153 12.24 19.35 -21.82
N TYR A 154 11.67 18.49 -20.97
CA TYR A 154 11.24 18.86 -19.64
C TYR A 154 11.44 17.74 -18.62
N HIS A 155 11.46 18.15 -17.35
CA HIS A 155 11.49 17.28 -16.19
C HIS A 155 10.51 17.86 -15.16
N GLY A 156 9.48 17.09 -14.83
CA GLY A 156 8.45 17.45 -13.87
C GLY A 156 8.64 16.69 -12.56
N THR A 157 8.81 17.44 -11.48
CA THR A 157 8.93 16.91 -10.12
C THR A 157 7.87 17.47 -9.20
N LEU A 158 7.50 16.70 -8.18
CA LEU A 158 6.77 17.23 -7.02
C LEU A 158 7.73 18.02 -6.12
N VAL A 159 7.17 18.68 -5.10
CA VAL A 159 7.94 19.52 -4.15
C VAL A 159 8.97 18.73 -3.33
N ASP A 160 8.75 17.43 -3.16
CA ASP A 160 9.68 16.51 -2.49
C ASP A 160 10.81 16.00 -3.42
N GLY A 161 10.81 16.42 -4.69
CA GLY A 161 11.78 16.03 -5.71
C GLY A 161 11.45 14.72 -6.43
N SER A 162 10.36 14.04 -6.07
CA SER A 162 9.92 12.85 -6.81
C SER A 162 9.52 13.21 -8.24
N VAL A 163 9.98 12.41 -9.20
CA VAL A 163 9.73 12.65 -10.63
C VAL A 163 8.39 12.05 -11.01
N PHE A 164 7.43 12.87 -11.42
CA PHE A 164 6.16 12.38 -11.94
C PHE A 164 6.19 12.21 -13.47
N ASP A 165 6.99 13.02 -14.16
CA ASP A 165 7.14 12.88 -15.61
C ASP A 165 8.44 13.50 -16.16
N SER A 166 9.01 12.93 -17.22
CA SER A 166 10.16 13.52 -17.89
C SER A 166 10.29 13.07 -19.34
N SER A 167 10.38 14.04 -20.27
CA SER A 167 10.68 13.73 -21.67
C SER A 167 12.06 13.09 -21.82
N VAL A 168 13.04 13.53 -21.03
CA VAL A 168 14.43 13.05 -21.12
C VAL A 168 14.52 11.57 -20.76
N ASN A 169 13.74 11.12 -19.77
CA ASN A 169 13.71 9.71 -19.36
C ASN A 169 12.97 8.82 -20.37
N ARG A 170 12.00 9.36 -21.10
CA ARG A 170 11.26 8.61 -22.13
C ARG A 170 12.07 8.42 -23.42
N GLY A 171 13.09 9.24 -23.65
CA GLY A 171 13.88 9.29 -24.89
C GLY A 171 13.25 10.20 -25.94
#